data_AF-A0A258D5Y1-F1
#
_entry.id   AF-A0A258D5Y1-F1
#
_cell.length_a   1.000
_cell.length_b   1.000
_cell.length_c   1.000
_cell.angle_alpha   90.00
_cell.angle_beta   90.00
_cell.angle_gamma   90.00
#
_symmetry.space_group_name_H-M   'P 1'
#
loop_
_entity.id
_entity.type
_entity.pdbx_description
1 polymer ?
#
loop_
_entity_poly.entity_id
_entity_poly.type
_entity_poly.pdbx_seq_one_letter_code
_entity_poly.pdbx_strand_id
1 'polypeptide(L)'
;MSDDKEPFAVSRRVVIGAASAAPVARGGGGSALADPAVARCAEWMALDAEIDRLGLRWSDLETILVREKRWERMTPEEREELLPSEEMDAIDKQMEPLFERREAWLEALAAVRASDMHGVAAKLDVALRVMAHQQGDGYDLFKATMEELRTARCPSCGAPVCQR
;
A
#
# COMPACT_ATOMS: atom_id res chain seq x y z
N MET A 1 45.82 21.88 12.32
CA MET A 1 45.45 20.45 12.30
C MET A 1 43.93 20.38 12.38
N SER A 2 43.32 20.19 11.21
CA SER A 2 41.98 19.65 10.92
C SER A 2 41.51 20.31 9.63
N ASP A 3 41.62 19.50 8.59
CA ASP A 3 41.47 19.84 7.19
C ASP A 3 40.01 20.01 6.76
N ASP A 4 39.86 20.92 5.80
CA ASP A 4 38.71 21.15 4.96
C ASP A 4 38.51 20.03 3.91
N LYS A 5 37.24 19.79 3.57
CA LYS A 5 36.68 19.42 2.25
C LYS A 5 37.05 18.07 1.60
N GLU A 6 36.06 17.19 1.55
CA GLU A 6 35.83 16.22 0.46
C GLU A 6 35.63 16.97 -0.89
N PRO A 7 35.96 16.41 -2.09
CA PRO A 7 35.15 15.30 -2.64
C PRO A 7 35.72 14.36 -3.74
N PHE A 8 35.01 13.24 -3.93
CA PHE A 8 34.90 12.31 -5.07
C PHE A 8 36.17 11.75 -5.76
N ALA A 9 36.28 10.41 -5.77
CA ALA A 9 36.72 9.65 -6.95
C ALA A 9 36.21 8.20 -6.92
N VAL A 10 35.14 7.93 -7.67
CA VAL A 10 34.81 6.58 -8.12
C VAL A 10 35.88 6.15 -9.12
N SER A 11 36.57 5.03 -8.88
CA SER A 11 37.41 4.39 -9.90
C SER A 11 36.99 2.95 -10.14
N ARG A 12 36.47 2.75 -11.35
CA ARG A 12 36.18 1.48 -11.99
C ARG A 12 37.51 0.76 -12.28
N ARG A 13 37.70 -0.46 -11.76
CA ARG A 13 38.28 -1.60 -12.51
C ARG A 13 38.35 -2.89 -11.67
N VAL A 14 37.60 -3.89 -12.18
CA VAL A 14 38.04 -5.27 -12.43
C VAL A 14 38.29 -6.17 -11.20
N VAL A 15 37.38 -7.12 -10.99
CA VAL A 15 37.74 -8.55 -11.04
C VAL A 15 36.64 -9.30 -11.80
N ILE A 16 36.95 -9.69 -13.04
CA ILE A 16 36.30 -10.80 -13.73
C ILE A 16 37.00 -12.08 -13.25
N GLY A 17 36.22 -13.04 -12.76
CA GLY A 17 36.68 -14.40 -12.47
C GLY A 17 35.52 -15.38 -12.68
N ALA A 18 35.41 -15.91 -13.89
CA ALA A 18 34.44 -16.91 -14.28
C ALA A 18 34.81 -18.29 -13.71
N ALA A 19 33.85 -18.98 -13.09
CA ALA A 19 33.86 -20.42 -12.96
C ALA A 19 32.43 -20.95 -13.12
N SER A 20 32.22 -21.63 -14.24
CA SER A 20 30.99 -22.31 -14.61
C SER A 20 30.67 -23.45 -13.63
N ALA A 21 29.48 -23.41 -13.04
CA ALA A 21 28.74 -24.60 -12.64
C ALA A 21 27.28 -24.33 -12.99
N ALA A 22 26.83 -24.86 -14.12
CA ALA A 22 25.43 -24.83 -14.49
C ALA A 22 24.64 -25.66 -13.47
N PRO A 23 23.65 -25.11 -12.74
CA PRO A 23 22.71 -25.95 -12.04
C PRO A 23 21.86 -26.66 -13.09
N VAL A 24 21.88 -27.99 -13.05
CA VAL A 24 20.90 -28.82 -13.76
C VAL A 24 19.55 -28.54 -13.10
N ALA A 25 18.81 -27.58 -13.65
CA ALA A 25 17.45 -27.30 -13.25
C ALA A 25 16.56 -28.47 -13.65
N ARG A 26 16.38 -29.37 -12.69
CA ARG A 26 15.46 -30.51 -12.74
C ARG A 26 14.05 -29.98 -12.49
N GLY A 27 13.18 -30.13 -13.50
CA GLY A 27 11.74 -30.27 -13.29
C GLY A 27 10.90 -28.99 -13.36
N GLY A 28 10.28 -28.79 -14.52
CA GLY A 28 8.88 -28.35 -14.69
C GLY A 28 8.26 -27.47 -13.61
N GLY A 29 8.68 -26.20 -13.54
CA GLY A 29 7.85 -25.12 -13.02
C GLY A 29 7.39 -24.31 -14.20
N GLY A 30 6.31 -24.73 -14.86
CA GLY A 30 5.57 -23.78 -15.70
C GLY A 30 5.28 -22.59 -14.81
N SER A 31 5.75 -21.39 -15.17
CA SER A 31 5.33 -20.16 -14.50
C SER A 31 3.81 -20.10 -14.67
N ALA A 32 3.08 -20.62 -13.69
CA ALA A 32 1.65 -20.44 -13.62
C ALA A 32 1.45 -18.93 -13.72
N LEU A 33 0.71 -18.50 -14.75
CA LEU A 33 0.37 -17.09 -14.89
C LEU A 33 -0.29 -16.67 -13.58
N ALA A 34 0.28 -15.66 -12.93
CA ALA A 34 -0.24 -15.17 -11.65
C ALA A 34 -1.73 -14.84 -11.80
N ASP A 35 -2.52 -15.19 -10.80
CA ASP A 35 -3.97 -14.99 -10.82
C ASP A 35 -4.29 -13.51 -11.09
N PRO A 36 -5.09 -13.18 -12.12
CA PRO A 36 -5.40 -11.80 -12.48
C PRO A 36 -6.11 -11.05 -11.35
N ALA A 37 -6.80 -11.73 -10.43
CA ALA A 37 -7.39 -11.12 -9.26
C ALA A 37 -6.34 -10.52 -8.32
N VAL A 38 -5.15 -11.14 -8.20
CA VAL A 38 -4.07 -10.65 -7.31
C VAL A 38 -3.61 -9.28 -7.77
N ALA A 39 -3.33 -9.11 -9.07
CA ALA A 39 -2.88 -7.82 -9.61
C ALA A 39 -3.94 -6.73 -9.41
N ARG A 40 -5.23 -7.03 -9.66
CA ARG A 40 -6.33 -6.08 -9.46
C ARG A 40 -6.55 -5.70 -7.99
N CYS A 41 -6.40 -6.66 -7.08
CA CYS A 41 -6.46 -6.38 -5.64
C CYS A 41 -5.29 -5.49 -5.22
N ALA A 42 -4.08 -5.75 -5.72
CA ALA A 42 -2.90 -4.94 -5.41
C ALA A 42 -3.05 -3.49 -5.92
N GLU A 43 -3.57 -3.29 -7.13
CA GLU A 43 -3.93 -1.96 -7.68
C GLU A 43 -4.92 -1.24 -6.75
N TRP A 44 -5.97 -1.94 -6.31
CA TRP A 44 -6.96 -1.38 -5.38
C TRP A 44 -6.34 -1.01 -4.03
N MET A 45 -5.52 -1.88 -3.45
CA MET A 45 -4.85 -1.63 -2.16
C MET A 45 -3.87 -0.45 -2.24
N ALA A 46 -3.16 -0.30 -3.36
CA ALA A 46 -2.26 0.83 -3.58
C ALA A 46 -3.03 2.16 -3.67
N LEU A 47 -4.16 2.17 -4.36
CA LEU A 47 -5.05 3.33 -4.44
C LEU A 47 -5.62 3.71 -3.06
N ASP A 48 -6.07 2.72 -2.29
CA ASP A 48 -6.57 2.91 -0.93
C ASP A 48 -5.48 3.46 0.02
N ALA A 49 -4.25 2.95 -0.08
CA ALA A 49 -3.12 3.45 0.69
C ALA A 49 -2.73 4.90 0.33
N GLU A 50 -2.89 5.29 -0.93
CA GLU A 50 -2.65 6.67 -1.37
C GLU A 50 -3.69 7.63 -0.79
N ILE A 51 -4.96 7.23 -0.76
CA ILE A 51 -6.03 7.99 -0.11
C ILE A 51 -5.72 8.16 1.38
N ASP A 52 -5.32 7.10 2.08
CA ASP A 52 -4.90 7.18 3.48
C ASP A 52 -3.75 8.16 3.70
N ARG A 53 -2.72 8.09 2.84
CA ARG A 53 -1.56 8.98 2.92
C ARG A 53 -1.96 10.45 2.77
N LEU A 54 -2.84 10.75 1.82
CA LEU A 54 -3.37 12.08 1.59
C LEU A 54 -4.24 12.55 2.77
N GLY A 55 -5.12 11.70 3.29
CA GLY A 55 -5.95 12.00 4.45
C GLY A 55 -5.14 12.27 5.72
N LEU A 56 -4.07 11.50 5.96
CA LEU A 56 -3.15 11.77 7.07
C LEU A 56 -2.44 13.11 6.92
N ARG A 57 -1.96 13.43 5.70
CA ARG A 57 -1.34 14.73 5.43
C ARG A 57 -2.31 15.88 5.65
N TRP A 58 -3.55 15.73 5.20
CA TRP A 58 -4.60 16.72 5.44
C TRP A 58 -4.85 16.93 6.94
N SER A 59 -4.93 15.84 7.73
CA SER A 59 -5.12 15.91 9.19
C SER A 59 -3.92 16.53 9.92
N ASP A 60 -2.69 16.30 9.44
CA ASP A 60 -1.50 16.96 9.97
C ASP A 60 -1.56 18.48 9.74
N LEU A 61 -1.98 18.91 8.55
CA LEU A 61 -2.17 20.32 8.21
C LEU A 61 -3.26 20.95 9.09
N GLU A 62 -4.38 20.26 9.30
CA GLU A 62 -5.43 20.70 10.22
C GLU A 62 -4.88 20.87 11.65
N THR A 63 -4.08 19.92 12.13
CA THR A 63 -3.46 20.00 13.46
C THR A 63 -2.51 21.20 13.59
N ILE A 64 -1.73 21.49 12.55
CA ILE A 64 -0.86 22.67 12.49
C ILE A 64 -1.72 23.94 12.57
N LEU A 65 -2.76 24.04 11.75
CA LEU A 65 -3.69 25.16 11.74
C LEU A 65 -4.36 25.35 13.11
N VAL A 66 -4.82 24.29 13.77
CA VAL A 66 -5.44 24.37 15.11
C VAL A 66 -4.44 24.81 16.18
N ARG A 67 -3.18 24.36 16.10
CA ARG A 67 -2.12 24.70 17.08
C ARG A 67 -1.58 26.11 16.91
N GLU A 68 -1.34 26.52 15.66
CA GLU A 68 -0.86 27.86 15.32
C GLU A 68 -1.99 28.89 15.44
N LYS A 69 -3.25 28.46 15.22
CA LYS A 69 -4.44 29.30 15.31
C LYS A 69 -5.39 28.82 16.40
N ARG A 70 -5.33 29.42 17.59
CA ARG A 70 -6.61 29.76 18.24
C ARG A 70 -7.26 30.81 17.33
N TRP A 71 -8.09 30.38 16.39
CA TRP A 71 -8.70 31.15 15.31
C TRP A 71 -9.26 32.53 15.73
N GLU A 72 -9.73 32.63 16.98
CA GLU A 72 -10.24 33.85 17.63
C GLU A 72 -9.16 34.93 17.92
N ARG A 73 -7.87 34.57 17.88
CA ARG A 73 -6.75 35.41 18.33
C ARG A 73 -5.90 35.98 17.20
N MET A 74 -6.28 35.71 15.95
CA MET A 74 -5.47 36.05 14.78
C MET A 74 -6.08 37.17 13.96
N THR A 75 -5.20 37.98 13.36
CA THR A 75 -5.60 39.09 12.48
C THR A 75 -5.99 38.57 11.09
N PRO A 76 -6.74 39.37 10.30
CA PRO A 76 -7.10 39.01 8.92
C PRO A 76 -5.89 38.71 8.03
N GLU A 77 -4.79 39.44 8.17
CA GLU A 77 -3.57 39.28 7.37
C GLU A 77 -2.87 37.95 7.68
N GLU A 78 -2.79 37.58 8.96
CA GLU A 78 -2.24 36.28 9.35
C GLU A 78 -3.11 35.12 8.83
N ARG A 79 -4.40 35.35 8.54
CA ARG A 79 -5.30 34.38 7.91
C ARG A 79 -5.06 34.23 6.41
N GLU A 80 -4.68 35.29 5.71
CA GLU A 80 -4.32 35.24 4.29
C GLU A 80 -2.95 34.59 4.04
N GLU A 81 -1.99 34.70 4.96
CA GLU A 81 -0.64 34.13 4.79
C GLU A 81 -0.57 32.60 5.03
N LEU A 82 -1.68 31.96 5.40
CA LEU A 82 -1.70 30.51 5.62
C LEU A 82 -1.64 29.70 4.31
N LEU A 83 -0.42 29.41 3.88
CA LEU A 83 -0.11 28.39 2.86
C LEU A 83 -0.71 26.99 3.14
N PRO A 84 -0.95 26.54 4.40
CA PRO A 84 -1.59 25.24 4.65
C PRO A 84 -2.97 25.07 4.01
N SER A 85 -3.76 26.14 3.82
CA SER A 85 -5.08 26.01 3.17
C SER A 85 -5.00 25.69 1.68
N GLU A 86 -3.98 26.19 0.98
CA GLU A 86 -3.77 25.87 -0.44
C GLU A 86 -3.37 24.41 -0.65
N GLU A 87 -2.52 23.87 0.24
CA GLU A 87 -2.14 22.45 0.21
C GLU A 87 -3.33 21.56 0.57
N MET A 88 -4.13 21.93 1.58
CA MET A 88 -5.38 21.21 1.93
C MET A 88 -6.35 21.18 0.74
N ASP A 89 -6.60 22.33 0.09
CA ASP A 89 -7.44 22.40 -1.12
C ASP A 89 -6.90 21.54 -2.28
N ALA A 90 -5.57 21.49 -2.43
CA ALA A 90 -4.93 20.65 -3.44
C ALA A 90 -5.05 19.15 -3.11
N ILE A 91 -5.02 18.78 -1.83
CA ILE A 91 -5.27 17.41 -1.38
C ILE A 91 -6.73 17.03 -1.62
N ASP A 92 -7.69 17.90 -1.27
CA ASP A 92 -9.12 17.65 -1.48
C ASP A 92 -9.43 17.41 -2.97
N LYS A 93 -8.90 18.26 -3.86
CA LYS A 93 -9.02 18.07 -5.33
C LYS A 93 -8.38 16.78 -5.83
N GLN A 94 -7.31 16.31 -5.19
CA GLN A 94 -6.68 15.04 -5.55
C GLN A 94 -7.48 13.84 -5.03
N MET A 95 -8.07 13.94 -3.85
CA MET A 95 -8.79 12.82 -3.21
C MET A 95 -10.09 12.47 -3.93
N GLU A 96 -10.85 13.45 -4.41
CA GLU A 96 -12.15 13.24 -5.08
C GLU A 96 -12.11 12.18 -6.20
N PRO A 97 -11.27 12.31 -7.25
CA PRO A 97 -11.20 11.30 -8.31
C PRO A 97 -10.63 9.96 -7.84
N LEU A 98 -9.86 9.92 -6.75
CA LEU A 98 -9.32 8.67 -6.20
C LEU A 98 -10.41 7.87 -5.47
N PHE A 99 -11.30 8.54 -4.74
CA PHE A 99 -12.46 7.90 -4.11
C PHE A 99 -13.41 7.30 -5.15
N GLU A 100 -13.76 8.06 -6.19
CA GLU A 100 -14.57 7.56 -7.31
C GLU A 100 -13.93 6.33 -7.97
N ARG A 101 -12.60 6.41 -8.22
CA ARG A 101 -11.84 5.30 -8.79
C ARG A 101 -11.86 4.07 -7.89
N ARG A 102 -11.71 4.25 -6.58
CA ARG A 102 -11.68 3.16 -5.59
C ARG A 102 -13.02 2.44 -5.53
N GLU A 103 -14.13 3.17 -5.57
CA GLU A 103 -15.47 2.60 -5.59
C GLU A 103 -15.72 1.82 -6.90
N ALA A 104 -15.44 2.42 -8.06
CA ALA A 104 -15.58 1.76 -9.35
C ALA A 104 -14.73 0.49 -9.47
N TRP A 105 -13.50 0.52 -8.93
CA TRP A 105 -12.63 -0.66 -8.92
C TRP A 105 -13.11 -1.73 -7.94
N LEU A 106 -13.70 -1.36 -6.80
CA LEU A 106 -14.28 -2.32 -5.88
C LEU A 106 -15.45 -3.07 -6.52
N GLU A 107 -16.33 -2.36 -7.21
CA GLU A 107 -17.44 -2.94 -7.96
C GLU A 107 -16.94 -3.89 -9.05
N ALA A 108 -15.96 -3.45 -9.85
CA ALA A 108 -15.37 -4.28 -10.90
C ALA A 108 -14.66 -5.53 -10.33
N LEU A 109 -14.00 -5.41 -9.18
CA LEU A 109 -13.28 -6.51 -8.54
C LEU A 109 -14.21 -7.65 -8.11
N ALA A 110 -15.46 -7.36 -7.76
CA ALA A 110 -16.45 -8.38 -7.45
C ALA A 110 -16.63 -9.36 -8.62
N ALA A 111 -16.63 -8.86 -9.86
CA ALA A 111 -16.77 -9.65 -11.09
C ALA A 111 -15.51 -10.42 -11.49
N VAL A 112 -14.33 -10.07 -10.97
CA VAL A 112 -13.08 -10.79 -11.25
C VAL A 112 -13.08 -12.13 -10.53
N ARG A 113 -13.07 -13.22 -11.31
CA ARG A 113 -12.99 -14.58 -10.76
C ARG A 113 -11.55 -14.93 -10.43
N ALA A 114 -11.29 -15.28 -9.17
CA ALA A 114 -10.05 -15.92 -8.77
C ALA A 114 -10.00 -17.35 -9.34
N SER A 115 -8.87 -17.68 -9.95
CA SER A 115 -8.49 -19.00 -10.45
C SER A 115 -7.79 -19.87 -9.40
N ASP A 116 -7.22 -19.27 -8.36
CA ASP A 116 -6.55 -19.97 -7.27
C ASP A 116 -6.81 -19.33 -5.88
N MET A 117 -6.22 -19.92 -4.85
CA MET A 117 -6.38 -19.48 -3.47
C MET A 117 -5.69 -18.14 -3.18
N HIS A 118 -4.66 -17.76 -3.95
CA HIS A 118 -4.01 -16.46 -3.81
C HIS A 118 -4.96 -15.35 -4.27
N GLY A 119 -5.64 -15.54 -5.40
CA GLY A 119 -6.66 -14.62 -5.88
C GLY A 119 -7.83 -14.49 -4.90
N VAL A 120 -8.26 -15.59 -4.28
CA VAL A 120 -9.31 -15.56 -3.24
C VAL A 120 -8.84 -14.77 -2.01
N ALA A 121 -7.64 -15.07 -1.49
CA ALA A 121 -7.09 -14.38 -0.33
C ALA A 121 -6.92 -12.88 -0.58
N ALA A 122 -6.42 -12.49 -1.75
CA ALA A 122 -6.26 -11.08 -2.12
C ALA A 122 -7.61 -10.34 -2.16
N LYS A 123 -8.69 -10.96 -2.66
CA LYS A 123 -10.03 -10.37 -2.62
C LYS A 123 -10.55 -10.22 -1.19
N LEU A 124 -10.27 -11.19 -0.32
CA LEU A 124 -10.64 -11.12 1.08
C LEU A 124 -9.85 -10.05 1.85
N ASP A 125 -8.58 -9.80 1.48
CA ASP A 125 -7.80 -8.69 2.04
C ASP A 125 -8.42 -7.33 1.68
N VAL A 126 -8.86 -7.16 0.43
CA VAL A 126 -9.62 -5.96 0.01
C VAL A 126 -10.92 -5.84 0.80
N ALA A 127 -11.69 -6.93 0.95
CA ALA A 127 -12.94 -6.92 1.72
C ALA A 127 -12.71 -6.54 3.19
N LEU A 128 -11.68 -7.10 3.83
CA LEU A 128 -11.30 -6.77 5.21
C LEU A 128 -10.96 -5.29 5.34
N ARG A 129 -10.25 -4.73 4.35
CA ARG A 129 -9.90 -3.32 4.31
C ARG A 129 -11.12 -2.42 4.16
N VAL A 130 -12.06 -2.77 3.27
CA VAL A 130 -13.34 -2.05 3.11
C VAL A 130 -14.15 -2.05 4.42
N MET A 131 -14.16 -3.16 5.14
CA MET A 131 -14.92 -3.31 6.38
C MET A 131 -14.26 -2.66 7.61
N ALA A 132 -13.07 -2.10 7.49
CA ALA A 132 -12.29 -1.60 8.64
C ALA A 132 -13.04 -0.56 9.50
N HIS A 133 -14.02 0.17 8.95
CA HIS A 133 -14.81 1.15 9.69
C HIS A 133 -16.05 0.56 10.38
N GLN A 134 -16.50 -0.65 10.04
CA GLN A 134 -17.69 -1.24 10.66
C GLN A 134 -17.45 -1.64 12.12
N GLN A 135 -16.24 -2.15 12.42
CA GLN A 135 -15.81 -2.58 13.76
C GLN A 135 -16.74 -3.65 14.38
N GLY A 136 -16.40 -4.15 15.57
CA GLY A 136 -17.22 -5.11 16.34
C GLY A 136 -17.01 -6.59 15.99
N ASP A 137 -17.74 -7.47 16.67
CA ASP A 137 -17.48 -8.92 16.73
C ASP A 137 -17.34 -9.59 15.34
N GLY A 138 -18.16 -9.18 14.36
CA GLY A 138 -18.10 -9.73 13.01
C GLY A 138 -16.83 -9.33 12.27
N TYR A 139 -16.40 -8.07 12.42
CA TYR A 139 -15.14 -7.59 11.86
C TYR A 139 -13.94 -8.27 12.54
N ASP A 140 -13.98 -8.39 13.87
CA ASP A 140 -12.90 -9.02 14.64
C ASP A 140 -12.74 -10.50 14.29
N LEU A 141 -13.85 -11.23 14.17
CA LEU A 141 -13.84 -12.61 13.68
C LEU A 141 -13.24 -12.71 12.27
N PHE A 142 -13.67 -11.83 11.36
CA PHE A 142 -13.20 -11.87 9.97
C PHE A 142 -11.70 -11.55 9.88
N LYS A 143 -11.24 -10.55 10.63
CA LYS A 143 -9.83 -10.18 10.75
C LYS A 143 -8.99 -11.33 11.29
N ALA A 144 -9.40 -11.94 12.40
CA ALA A 144 -8.70 -13.08 12.99
C ALA A 144 -8.64 -14.28 12.02
N THR A 145 -9.76 -14.58 11.36
CA THR A 145 -9.82 -15.65 10.35
C THR A 145 -8.87 -15.39 9.17
N MET A 146 -8.75 -14.12 8.74
CA MET A 146 -7.79 -13.74 7.69
C MET A 146 -6.34 -13.91 8.15
N GLU A 147 -6.02 -13.59 9.41
CA GLU A 147 -4.70 -13.85 9.99
C GLU A 147 -4.38 -15.35 10.04
N GLU A 148 -5.36 -16.20 10.40
CA GLU A 148 -5.23 -17.66 10.35
C GLU A 148 -5.01 -18.17 8.93
N LEU A 149 -5.81 -17.72 7.95
CA LEU A 149 -5.69 -18.11 6.55
C LEU A 149 -4.29 -17.84 5.98
N ARG A 150 -3.69 -16.70 6.33
CA ARG A 150 -2.32 -16.33 5.88
C ARG A 150 -1.23 -17.26 6.42
N THR A 151 -1.51 -18.01 7.47
CA THR A 151 -0.56 -18.98 8.07
C THR A 151 -0.95 -20.43 7.81
N ALA A 152 -2.13 -20.66 7.22
CA ALA A 152 -2.66 -21.97 6.94
C ALA A 152 -1.73 -22.75 5.99
N ARG A 153 -1.61 -24.05 6.26
CA ARG A 153 -0.83 -24.99 5.48
C ARG A 153 -1.71 -26.12 4.98
N CYS A 154 -1.42 -26.60 3.78
CA CYS A 154 -2.08 -27.76 3.23
C CYS A 154 -1.83 -28.96 4.16
N PRO A 155 -2.87 -29.64 4.69
CA PRO A 155 -2.69 -30.75 5.61
C PRO A 155 -1.98 -31.94 4.96
N SER A 156 -2.03 -32.07 3.65
CA SER A 156 -1.44 -33.19 2.90
C SER A 156 0.05 -33.00 2.58
N CYS A 157 0.53 -31.76 2.39
CA CYS A 157 1.91 -31.50 1.95
C CYS A 157 2.66 -30.40 2.71
N GLY A 158 2.00 -29.70 3.65
CA GLY A 158 2.61 -28.64 4.46
C GLY A 158 2.91 -27.32 3.73
N ALA A 159 2.63 -27.24 2.43
CA ALA A 159 2.79 -26.01 1.65
C ALA A 159 1.85 -24.91 2.16
N PRO A 160 2.27 -23.63 2.18
CA PRO A 160 1.38 -22.51 2.49
C PRO A 160 0.15 -22.51 1.56
N VAL A 161 -1.03 -22.29 2.13
CA VAL A 161 -2.29 -22.17 1.38
C VAL A 161 -2.33 -20.86 0.59
N CYS A 162 -1.78 -19.80 1.18
CA CYS A 162 -1.57 -18.50 0.54
C CYS A 162 -0.09 -18.13 0.75
N GLN A 163 0.64 -17.80 -0.33
CA GLN A 163 1.97 -17.18 -0.23
C GLN A 163 1.79 -15.66 -0.18
N ARG A 164 2.66 -14.98 0.58
CA ARG A 164 2.74 -13.51 0.65
C ARG A 164 3.41 -12.95 -0.59
#